data_AF-A0A2J4PIH6-F1
#
_entry.id   AF-A0A2J4PIH6-F1
#
_cell.length_a   1.000
_cell.length_b   1.000
_cell.length_c   1.000
_cell.angle_alpha   90.00
_cell.angle_beta   90.00
_cell.angle_gamma   90.00
#
_symmetry.space_group_name_H-M   'P 1'
#
loop_
_entity.id
_entity.type
_entity.pdbx_description
1 polymer ?
#
loop_
_entity_poly.entity_id
_entity_poly.type
_entity_poly.pdbx_seq_one_letter_code
_entity_poly.pdbx_strand_id
1 'polypeptide(L)' 'FAWNGHDFRKGQPAPERYRGNDYRINDWNDRGLPAPPRGQHWSYIDGNYVLIAAATGIITSILINGALSH' A
#
# COMPACT_ATOMS: atom_id res chain seq x y z
N PHE A 1 0.50 10.52 0.69
CA PHE A 1 0.82 10.90 2.08
C PHE A 1 2.33 10.76 2.27
N ALA A 2 2.92 11.45 3.24
CA ALA A 2 4.35 11.31 3.52
C ALA A 2 4.55 10.59 4.86
N TRP A 3 5.38 9.56 4.90
CA TRP A 3 5.73 8.84 6.12
C TRP A 3 7.23 8.57 6.15
N ASN A 4 7.86 8.82 7.30
CA ASN A 4 9.28 8.50 7.51
C ASN A 4 10.23 9.14 6.48
N GLY A 5 9.92 10.36 6.01
CA GLY A 5 10.69 11.07 4.99
C GLY A 5 10.45 10.61 3.55
N HIS A 6 9.54 9.66 3.33
CA HIS A 6 9.17 9.17 2.00
C HIS A 6 7.76 9.61 1.64
N ASP A 7 7.57 9.94 0.36
CA ASP A 7 6.25 10.29 -0.16
C ASP A 7 5.62 9.11 -0.90
N PHE A 8 4.39 8.79 -0.51
CA PHE A 8 3.56 7.75 -1.10
C PHE A 8 2.49 8.39 -1.96
N ARG A 9 2.64 8.24 -3.27
CA ARG A 9 1.69 8.71 -4.28
C ARG A 9 1.48 7.63 -5.32
N LYS A 10 0.25 7.54 -5.82
CA LYS A 10 -0.09 6.69 -6.96
C LYS A 10 0.78 7.06 -8.16
N GLY A 11 1.34 6.05 -8.83
CA GLY A 11 2.26 6.21 -9.96
C GLY A 11 3.72 6.40 -9.56
N GLN A 12 4.04 6.49 -8.27
CA GLN A 12 5.43 6.54 -7.80
C GLN A 12 5.90 5.18 -7.27
N PRO A 13 7.20 4.89 -7.36
CA PRO A 13 7.80 3.71 -6.73
C PRO A 13 7.69 3.79 -5.20
N ALA A 14 7.16 2.75 -4.56
CA ALA A 14 7.20 2.61 -3.11
C ALA A 14 8.67 2.46 -2.66
N PRO A 15 9.10 3.00 -1.52
CA PRO A 15 10.46 2.76 -1.04
C PRO A 15 10.66 1.28 -0.71
N GLU A 16 11.85 0.75 -0.96
CA GLU A 16 12.14 -0.70 -0.91
C GLU A 16 11.79 -1.34 0.45
N ARG A 17 12.05 -0.62 1.55
CA ARG A 17 11.69 -1.02 2.92
C ARG A 17 10.20 -1.36 3.10
N TYR A 18 9.31 -0.85 2.25
CA TYR A 18 7.85 -1.07 2.33
C TYR A 18 7.31 -2.11 1.35
N ARG A 19 8.18 -2.57 0.44
CA ARG A 19 7.86 -3.66 -0.51
C ARG A 19 8.09 -5.03 0.11
N GLY A 20 8.77 -5.07 1.25
CA GLY A 20 9.09 -6.29 2.00
C GLY A 20 7.90 -6.90 2.72
N ASN A 21 8.11 -8.11 3.23
CA ASN A 21 7.07 -8.89 3.90
C ASN A 21 6.56 -8.24 5.20
N ASP A 22 7.36 -7.39 5.84
CA ASP A 22 7.03 -6.74 7.13
C ASP A 22 5.80 -5.84 7.03
N TYR A 23 5.61 -5.19 5.88
CA TYR A 23 4.46 -4.31 5.63
C TYR A 23 3.39 -4.98 4.77
N ARG A 24 3.71 -6.12 4.14
CA ARG A 24 2.83 -6.81 3.21
C ARG A 24 1.66 -7.45 3.95
N ILE A 25 0.47 -7.12 3.49
CA ILE A 25 -0.77 -7.77 3.90
C ILE A 25 -0.99 -9.01 3.03
N ASN A 26 -1.00 -10.18 3.65
CA ASN A 26 -1.45 -11.41 3.02
C ASN A 26 -2.95 -11.65 3.27
N ASP A 27 -3.43 -11.32 4.47
CA ASP A 27 -4.84 -11.46 4.87
C ASP A 27 -5.63 -10.18 4.55
N TRP A 28 -5.75 -9.89 3.25
CA TRP A 28 -6.54 -8.74 2.77
C TRP A 28 -8.05 -8.98 2.98
N ASN A 29 -8.49 -10.24 2.90
CA ASN A 29 -9.89 -10.64 3.05
C ASN A 29 -10.41 -10.34 4.45
N ASP A 30 -9.63 -10.66 5.48
CA ASP A 30 -10.01 -10.42 6.89
C ASP A 30 -10.07 -8.92 7.24
N ARG A 31 -9.41 -8.09 6.44
CA ARG A 31 -9.44 -6.63 6.56
C ARG A 31 -10.55 -5.98 5.72
N GLY A 32 -11.37 -6.78 5.02
CA GLY A 32 -12.42 -6.28 4.14
C GLY A 32 -11.89 -5.55 2.90
N LEU A 33 -10.63 -5.78 2.53
CA LEU A 33 -10.04 -5.18 1.33
C LEU A 33 -10.41 -6.01 0.10
N PRO A 34 -10.47 -5.40 -1.10
CA PRO A 34 -10.62 -6.15 -2.32
C PRO A 34 -9.36 -6.96 -2.62
N ALA A 35 -9.53 -8.11 -3.28
CA ALA A 35 -8.43 -8.95 -3.72
C ALA A 35 -7.43 -8.15 -4.57
N PRO A 36 -6.13 -8.17 -4.24
CA PRO A 36 -5.13 -7.48 -5.04
C PRO A 36 -5.05 -8.12 -6.44
N PRO A 37 -4.93 -7.33 -7.53
CA PRO A 37 -4.72 -7.86 -8.86
C PRO A 37 -3.46 -8.74 -8.93
N ARG A 38 -3.39 -9.62 -9.93
CA ARG A 38 -2.22 -10.48 -10.13
C ARG A 38 -0.93 -9.67 -10.19
N GLY A 39 0.06 -10.12 -9.43
CA GLY A 39 1.35 -9.46 -9.35
C GLY A 39 1.31 -8.14 -8.55
N GLN A 40 0.27 -7.90 -7.74
CA GLN A 40 0.21 -6.80 -6.78
C GLN A 40 -0.01 -7.34 -5.38
N HIS A 41 0.28 -6.52 -4.38
CA HIS A 41 0.02 -6.83 -2.98
C HIS A 41 -0.38 -5.57 -2.22
N TRP A 42 -1.17 -5.74 -1.17
CA TRP A 42 -1.47 -4.68 -0.23
C TRP A 42 -0.30 -4.55 0.77
N SER A 43 0.04 -3.33 1.12
CA SER A 43 0.94 -3.00 2.22
C SER A 43 0.24 -2.06 3.19
N TYR A 44 0.41 -2.29 4.49
CA TYR A 44 -0.13 -1.44 5.54
C TYR A 44 0.93 -0.45 6.01
N ILE A 45 0.74 0.84 5.74
CA ILE A 45 1.73 1.87 6.05
C ILE A 45 1.02 3.02 6.76
N ASP A 46 1.37 3.21 8.03
CA ASP A 46 0.91 4.35 8.83
C ASP A 46 -0.63 4.47 8.87
N GLY A 47 -1.33 3.35 9.03
CA GLY A 47 -2.79 3.34 9.01
C GLY A 47 -3.42 3.27 7.63
N ASN A 48 -2.65 3.42 6.54
CA ASN A 48 -3.15 3.43 5.17
C ASN A 48 -2.86 2.12 4.44
N TYR A 49 -3.75 1.71 3.54
CA TYR A 49 -3.53 0.56 2.68
C TYR A 49 -2.99 1.01 1.33
N VAL A 50 -1.81 0.53 0.97
CA VAL A 50 -1.11 0.89 -0.26
C VAL A 50 -1.02 -0.34 -1.15
N LEU A 51 -1.56 -0.25 -2.36
CA LEU A 51 -1.46 -1.32 -3.36
C LEU A 51 -0.18 -1.12 -4.18
N ILE A 52 0.70 -2.11 -4.14
CA ILE A 52 2.02 -2.07 -4.76
C ILE A 52 2.13 -3.19 -5.78
N ALA A 53 2.59 -2.88 -6.99
CA ALA A 53 2.90 -3.88 -7.99
C ALA A 53 4.18 -4.64 -7.61
N ALA A 54 4.13 -5.94 -7.38
CA ALA A 54 5.28 -6.75 -6.99
C ALA A 54 6.41 -6.76 -8.04
N ALA A 55 6.05 -6.61 -9.32
CA ALA A 55 7.03 -6.60 -10.42
C ALA A 55 7.88 -5.31 -10.48
N THR A 56 7.29 -4.14 -10.20
CA THR A 56 7.96 -2.83 -10.35
C THR A 56 8.11 -2.07 -9.04
N GLY A 57 7.36 -2.50 -8.02
CA GLY A 57 7.06 -1.80 -6.77
C GLY A 57 6.46 -0.42 -6.92
N ILE A 58 5.78 -0.16 -8.03
CA ILE A 58 4.99 1.07 -8.22
C ILE A 58 3.71 0.99 -7.40
N ILE A 59 3.36 2.10 -6.75
CA ILE A 59 2.09 2.27 -6.04
C ILE A 59 0.98 2.45 -7.08
N THR A 60 0.06 1.50 -7.16
CA THR A 60 -1.05 1.51 -8.11
C THR A 60 -2.32 2.10 -7.51
N SER A 61 -2.49 2.03 -6.19
CA SER A 61 -3.62 2.62 -5.45
C SER A 61 -3.27 2.84 -3.98
N ILE A 62 -3.95 3.78 -3.35
CA ILE A 62 -3.83 4.08 -1.92
C ILE A 62 -5.24 4.24 -1.38
N LEU A 63 -5.59 3.45 -0.37
CA LEU A 63 -6.80 3.61 0.43
C LEU A 63 -6.39 4.28 1.75
N ILE A 64 -6.73 5.55 1.87
CA ILE A 64 -6.49 6.32 3.09
C ILE A 64 -7.60 5.98 4.06
N ASN A 65 -7.25 5.35 5.17
CA ASN A 65 -8.19 4.83 6.17
C ASN A 65 -8.80 5.95 7.05
N GLY A 66 -8.57 7.21 6.65
CA GLY A 66 -9.06 8.44 7.28
C GLY A 66 -9.58 9.47 6.26
N ALA A 67 -9.99 9.08 5.06
CA ALA A 67 -10.64 10.00 4.10
C ALA A 67 -12.04 10.50 4.54
N LEU A 68 -12.39 10.33 5.82
CA LEU A 68 -13.49 11.00 6.51
C LEU A 68 -12.92 11.77 7.70
N SER A 69 -12.25 12.88 7.42
CA SER A 69 -12.04 13.96 8.39
C SER A 69 -12.13 15.26 7.60
N HIS A 70 -13.30 15.88 7.78
CA HIS A 70 -13.74 17.18 7.30
C HIS A 70 -12.80 18.31 7.74
#